data_AF-A0A355DI95-F1
#
_entry.id   AF-A0A355DI95-F1
#
_cell.length_a   1.000
_cell.length_b   1.000
_cell.length_c   1.000
_cell.angle_alpha   90.00
_cell.angle_beta   90.00
_cell.angle_gamma   90.00
#
_symmetry.space_group_name_H-M   'P 1'
#
loop_
_entity.id
_entity.type
_entity.pdbx_description
1 polymer ?
#
loop_
_entity_poly.entity_id
_entity_poly.type
_entity_poly.pdbx_seq_one_letter_code
_entity_poly.pdbx_strand_id
1 'polypeptide(L)'
;MSKVQQQKFKYKAIRIRQTNSGDWLVLFAASAIEIDMWAGVPQKKKIGTQETTGFQREENKKRIKEIADFYRNENNIIQNPLLCALRQPDWTKVKFEPSGENNSSSDAIQHGFLTVITEPLEELSLLQLLKRVKANLEHRVPGLVENQPSDSFVRELKQRAEIQNSIQKDIDESSDEQEISEELDSDDNVGIAFSEESHIEDFWQEVAAYISVLEEINDTFRGETFLDYSKDALISFLRPIVVVDGQHRLRAAITSAKELVRGDSYKDSIEEALFNEGVAPEEAQRKIEAEAARKLPVSLLMNNDPAEQVFQFVVVNQKATPIKPALLGTIVSTSLSSEELGRVADRLESAGIKLEESRAVTFLVRYPSSPFFNLVERGLTSDTKDRLKWNVLADLVKIFRDLKGGKLFHENVDYADKWKRDYLPISKIVEKWEAEGCESAPEYWRKLDGSWRDVFISFWSVVRDKLADKDNDQAWHYWGKPKQSNIFNKTSLIILTADFFQYLCERRIGIDSAEQIPILVDEWLKGVNTNYFNQDWDLHGVKKDVPGIRKRWSKEWLEYRKDPVRLPRKNVYRLPLS
;
A
#
# COMPACT_ATOMS: atom_id res chain seq x y z
N MET A 1 21.59 -6.31 34.67
CA MET A 1 20.67 -5.21 34.32
C MET A 1 21.48 -3.91 34.31
N SER A 2 22.11 -3.55 33.19
CA SER A 2 22.65 -2.19 33.05
C SER A 2 21.46 -1.23 32.95
N LYS A 3 21.54 -0.09 33.63
CA LYS A 3 20.57 1.00 33.45
C LYS A 3 20.75 1.51 32.02
N VAL A 4 19.87 1.10 31.12
CA VAL A 4 19.77 1.67 29.77
C VAL A 4 19.47 3.15 29.94
N GLN A 5 20.39 4.01 29.51
CA GLN A 5 20.32 5.46 29.75
C GLN A 5 19.31 6.08 28.78
N GLN A 6 18.12 6.43 29.28
CA GLN A 6 17.10 7.10 28.49
C GLN A 6 17.54 8.52 28.13
N GLN A 7 17.30 8.94 26.89
CA GLN A 7 17.57 10.29 26.43
C GLN A 7 16.32 11.15 26.58
N LYS A 8 16.49 12.38 27.04
CA LYS A 8 15.39 13.31 27.34
C LYS A 8 15.59 14.63 26.60
N PHE A 9 14.62 14.96 25.74
CA PHE A 9 14.56 16.20 24.99
C PHE A 9 13.47 17.10 25.55
N LYS A 10 13.73 18.41 25.62
CA LYS A 10 12.76 19.39 26.14
C LYS A 10 12.68 20.62 25.22
N TYR A 11 11.49 20.89 24.73
CA TYR A 11 11.23 21.95 23.76
C TYR A 11 10.22 22.97 24.30
N LYS A 12 10.44 24.26 24.02
CA LYS A 12 9.40 25.27 24.19
C LYS A 12 8.31 25.02 23.15
N ALA A 13 7.06 24.99 23.58
CA ALA A 13 5.96 24.58 22.73
C ALA A 13 4.67 25.35 23.05
N ILE A 14 3.79 25.39 22.05
CA ILE A 14 2.41 25.88 22.19
C ILE A 14 1.49 24.71 21.86
N ARG A 15 0.54 24.39 22.73
CA ARG A 15 -0.52 23.44 22.40
C ARG A 15 -1.83 24.16 22.11
N ILE A 16 -2.55 23.70 21.10
CA ILE A 16 -3.77 24.31 20.57
C ILE A 16 -4.82 23.22 20.40
N ARG A 17 -6.07 23.55 20.73
CA ARG A 17 -7.24 22.72 20.51
C ARG A 17 -8.19 23.43 19.56
N GLN A 18 -8.54 22.79 18.45
CA GLN A 18 -9.39 23.42 17.44
C GLN A 18 -10.88 23.38 17.81
N THR A 19 -11.30 22.37 18.58
CA THR A 19 -12.68 22.22 19.05
C THR A 19 -12.69 21.64 20.46
N ASN A 20 -13.83 21.74 21.17
CA ASN A 20 -13.96 21.19 22.53
C ASN A 20 -13.96 19.66 22.60
N SER A 21 -13.98 18.97 21.46
CA SER A 21 -13.89 17.51 21.35
C SER A 21 -12.62 17.03 20.65
N GLY A 22 -11.93 17.90 19.90
CA GLY A 22 -10.71 17.54 19.15
C GLY A 22 -9.50 17.34 20.04
N ASP A 23 -8.48 16.68 19.50
CA ASP A 23 -7.21 16.46 20.20
C ASP A 23 -6.33 17.71 20.26
N TRP A 24 -5.34 17.66 21.15
CA TRP A 24 -4.33 18.70 21.26
C TRP A 24 -3.31 18.61 20.13
N LEU A 25 -3.04 19.73 19.49
CA LEU A 25 -1.96 19.91 18.54
C LEU A 25 -0.82 20.70 19.21
N VAL A 26 0.38 20.16 19.24
CA VAL A 26 1.56 20.80 19.82
C VAL A 26 2.48 21.32 18.71
N LEU A 27 2.76 22.61 18.72
CA LEU A 27 3.66 23.29 17.79
C LEU A 27 4.97 23.62 18.49
N PHE A 28 6.09 23.18 17.92
CA PHE A 28 7.44 23.44 18.43
C PHE A 28 8.47 23.36 17.30
N ALA A 29 9.74 23.64 17.61
CA ALA A 29 10.85 23.44 16.69
C ALA A 29 11.93 22.57 17.36
N ALA A 30 12.50 21.65 16.59
CA ALA A 30 13.56 20.74 17.04
C ALA A 30 14.62 20.58 15.94
N SER A 31 15.84 20.21 16.34
CA SER A 31 16.91 19.93 15.38
C SER A 31 16.53 18.69 14.54
N ALA A 32 16.85 18.71 13.24
CA ALA A 32 16.58 17.56 12.36
C ALA A 32 17.23 16.26 12.86
N ILE A 33 18.39 16.34 13.51
CA ILE A 33 19.08 15.19 14.10
C ILE A 33 18.31 14.66 15.31
N GLU A 34 17.87 15.53 16.22
CA GLU A 34 17.05 15.11 17.36
C GLU A 34 15.73 14.47 16.89
N ILE A 35 15.09 15.05 15.86
CA ILE A 35 13.85 14.49 15.30
C ILE A 35 14.08 13.05 14.80
N ASP A 36 15.20 12.74 14.14
CA ASP A 36 15.55 11.37 13.71
C ASP A 36 15.74 10.40 14.90
N MET A 37 16.12 10.93 16.07
CA MET A 37 16.33 10.16 17.29
C MET A 37 15.04 9.83 18.04
N TRP A 38 13.96 10.59 17.85
CA TRP A 38 12.70 10.31 18.54
C TRP A 38 11.52 10.02 17.62
N ALA A 39 11.62 10.32 16.33
CA ALA A 39 10.57 10.09 15.34
C ALA A 39 10.88 8.89 14.44
N GLY A 40 9.90 8.02 14.24
CA GLY A 40 9.94 6.95 13.26
C GLY A 40 9.30 7.37 11.93
N VAL A 41 9.84 6.87 10.83
CA VAL A 41 9.25 6.99 9.49
C VAL A 41 8.93 5.57 8.98
N PRO A 42 7.78 4.98 9.36
CA PRO A 42 7.42 3.63 8.95
C PRO A 42 7.10 3.61 7.45
N GLN A 43 8.09 3.20 6.67
CA GLN A 43 7.98 3.11 5.22
C GLN A 43 7.24 1.86 4.81
N LYS A 44 6.45 2.00 3.75
CA LYS A 44 5.90 0.88 3.03
C LYS A 44 7.02 0.22 2.22
N LYS A 45 7.41 -0.99 2.60
CA LYS A 45 8.37 -1.81 1.86
C LYS A 45 7.71 -3.12 1.47
N LYS A 46 8.10 -3.65 0.31
CA LYS A 46 7.79 -5.04 -0.04
C LYS A 46 8.87 -5.90 0.60
N ILE A 47 8.47 -6.87 1.40
CA ILE A 47 9.36 -7.87 2.01
C ILE A 47 8.93 -9.23 1.48
N GLY A 48 9.81 -9.92 0.76
CA GLY A 48 9.45 -11.11 -0.02
C GLY A 48 8.21 -10.92 -0.91
N THR A 49 7.15 -11.66 -0.62
CA THR A 49 5.85 -11.59 -1.33
C THR A 49 4.84 -10.62 -0.71
N GLN A 50 5.09 -10.12 0.50
CA GLN A 50 4.15 -9.33 1.31
C GLN A 50 4.57 -7.85 1.44
N GLU A 51 3.66 -6.99 1.91
CA GLU A 51 3.88 -5.54 2.07
C GLU A 51 3.76 -5.17 3.56
N THR A 52 4.68 -4.37 4.08
CA THR A 52 4.66 -3.93 5.50
C THR A 52 3.48 -3.00 5.80
N THR A 53 3.08 -2.90 7.07
CA THR A 53 2.01 -1.99 7.55
C THR A 53 2.42 -0.51 7.57
N GLY A 54 3.55 -0.15 6.96
CA GLY A 54 3.98 1.23 6.84
C GLY A 54 3.11 2.00 5.84
N PHE A 55 2.86 3.28 6.12
CA PHE A 55 2.04 4.14 5.24
C PHE A 55 2.85 5.22 4.51
N GLN A 56 4.14 5.39 4.84
CA GLN A 56 5.02 6.34 4.16
C GLN A 56 5.57 5.81 2.84
N ARG A 57 5.78 6.70 1.86
CA ARG A 57 6.32 6.35 0.54
C ARG A 57 7.80 5.96 0.63
N GLU A 58 8.26 5.14 -0.31
CA GLU A 58 9.69 4.97 -0.54
C GLU A 58 10.40 6.31 -0.81
N GLU A 59 11.68 6.36 -0.45
CA GLU A 59 12.50 7.54 -0.58
C GLU A 59 12.80 7.87 -2.03
N ASN A 60 12.58 9.13 -2.42
CA ASN A 60 13.02 9.63 -3.70
C ASN A 60 14.37 10.33 -3.51
N LYS A 61 15.47 9.62 -3.78
CA LYS A 61 16.85 10.12 -3.63
C LYS A 61 17.07 11.45 -4.36
N LYS A 62 16.49 11.62 -5.55
CA LYS A 62 16.57 12.87 -6.33
C LYS A 62 15.91 14.03 -5.58
N ARG A 63 14.69 13.81 -5.08
CA ARG A 63 13.96 14.83 -4.30
C ARG A 63 14.68 15.20 -3.00
N ILE A 64 15.26 14.21 -2.31
CA ILE A 64 16.05 14.46 -1.09
C ILE A 64 17.25 15.36 -1.43
N LYS A 65 17.97 15.05 -2.52
CA LYS A 65 19.11 15.86 -2.97
C LYS A 65 18.70 17.29 -3.31
N GLU A 66 17.63 17.48 -4.08
CA GLU A 66 17.11 18.82 -4.43
C GLU A 66 16.76 19.67 -3.20
N ILE A 67 16.14 19.06 -2.18
CA ILE A 67 15.82 19.76 -0.93
C ILE A 67 17.07 20.00 -0.08
N ALA A 68 18.02 19.06 -0.07
CA ALA A 68 19.29 19.23 0.64
C ALA A 68 20.11 20.38 0.04
N ASP A 69 20.17 20.48 -1.29
CA ASP A 69 20.79 21.60 -2.01
C ASP A 69 20.10 22.93 -1.67
N PHE A 70 18.76 22.93 -1.58
CA PHE A 70 18.00 24.10 -1.10
C PHE A 70 18.38 24.48 0.34
N TYR A 71 18.63 23.51 1.21
CA TYR A 71 19.07 23.75 2.59
C TYR A 71 20.53 24.21 2.74
N ARG A 72 21.35 24.17 1.69
CA ARG A 72 22.72 24.72 1.77
C ARG A 72 22.77 26.24 1.92
N ASN A 73 21.73 26.95 1.48
CA ASN A 73 21.63 28.40 1.69
C ASN A 73 20.88 28.68 3.00
N GLU A 74 21.55 29.22 4.01
CA GLU A 74 20.96 29.50 5.33
C GLU A 74 19.71 30.41 5.28
N ASN A 75 19.61 31.30 4.30
CA ASN A 75 18.46 32.19 4.11
C ASN A 75 17.21 31.47 3.59
N ASN A 76 17.35 30.25 3.07
CA ASN A 76 16.22 29.47 2.60
C ASN A 76 15.44 28.91 3.79
N ILE A 77 14.15 29.25 3.89
CA ILE A 77 13.26 28.85 4.99
C ILE A 77 12.09 28.06 4.42
N ILE A 78 11.79 26.89 5.01
CA ILE A 78 10.56 26.15 4.75
C ILE A 78 9.55 26.46 5.84
N GLN A 79 8.38 26.95 5.45
CA GLN A 79 7.31 27.31 6.38
C GLN A 79 6.45 26.10 6.78
N ASN A 80 6.40 25.05 5.95
CA ASN A 80 5.56 23.89 6.20
C ASN A 80 6.15 23.00 7.31
N PRO A 81 5.41 22.74 8.41
CA PRO A 81 5.90 21.88 9.47
C PRO A 81 6.04 20.41 9.02
N LEU A 82 6.83 19.66 9.77
CA LEU A 82 6.72 18.21 9.82
C LEU A 82 5.44 17.87 10.59
N LEU A 83 4.58 17.07 9.97
CA LEU A 83 3.38 16.59 10.66
C LEU A 83 3.75 15.30 11.38
N CYS A 84 3.50 15.26 12.68
CA CYS A 84 3.83 14.13 13.54
C CYS A 84 2.62 13.73 14.37
N ALA A 85 2.60 12.49 14.85
CA ALA A 85 1.59 11.99 15.77
C ALA A 85 2.23 11.07 16.81
N LEU A 86 1.59 10.91 17.97
CA LEU A 86 2.02 9.93 18.96
C LEU A 86 1.83 8.52 18.40
N ARG A 87 2.70 7.59 18.78
CA ARG A 87 2.58 6.19 18.37
C ARG A 87 2.12 5.27 19.48
N GLN A 88 2.60 5.51 20.70
CA GLN A 88 2.27 4.71 21.87
C GLN A 88 1.44 5.54 22.86
N PRO A 89 0.48 4.92 23.57
CA PRO A 89 -0.28 5.55 24.67
C PRO A 89 0.59 5.97 25.86
N ASP A 90 1.90 5.71 25.82
CA ASP A 90 2.76 5.95 26.94
C ASP A 90 3.03 7.45 27.13
N TRP A 91 2.12 8.11 27.84
CA TRP A 91 2.19 9.50 28.28
C TRP A 91 3.46 9.80 29.11
N THR A 92 4.19 8.77 29.54
CA THR A 92 5.48 8.94 30.20
C THR A 92 6.59 9.27 29.20
N LYS A 93 6.47 8.84 27.94
CA LYS A 93 7.47 9.11 26.89
C LYS A 93 7.30 10.48 26.24
N VAL A 94 6.06 10.94 26.02
CA VAL A 94 5.81 12.25 25.39
C VAL A 94 4.78 13.02 26.19
N LYS A 95 5.20 14.15 26.77
CA LYS A 95 4.37 14.93 27.71
C LYS A 95 4.49 16.42 27.46
N PHE A 96 3.35 17.11 27.43
CA PHE A 96 3.29 18.57 27.44
C PHE A 96 3.00 19.07 28.86
N GLU A 97 3.82 20.01 29.33
CA GLU A 97 3.70 20.65 30.64
C GLU A 97 3.41 22.15 30.47
N PRO A 98 2.22 22.64 30.85
CA PRO A 98 1.88 24.06 30.77
C PRO A 98 2.78 24.91 31.68
N SER A 99 3.16 26.10 31.22
CA SER A 99 4.10 26.98 31.92
C SER A 99 3.47 28.01 32.88
N GLY A 100 2.15 28.00 33.10
CA GLY A 100 1.47 28.99 33.96
C GLY A 100 0.35 28.42 34.83
N GLU A 101 0.19 29.00 36.04
CA GLU A 101 -0.89 28.70 37.00
C GLU A 101 -2.28 29.14 36.51
N ASN A 102 -2.33 30.08 35.55
CA ASN A 102 -3.57 30.64 34.98
C ASN A 102 -4.09 29.90 33.73
N ASN A 103 -3.50 28.77 33.33
CA ASN A 103 -4.03 27.97 32.24
C ASN A 103 -5.27 27.24 32.74
N SER A 104 -6.44 27.84 32.53
CA SER A 104 -7.70 27.18 32.81
C SER A 104 -7.78 25.92 31.93
N SER A 105 -8.35 24.82 32.44
CA SER A 105 -8.56 23.60 31.65
C SER A 105 -9.45 23.82 30.41
N SER A 106 -10.09 24.99 30.30
CA SER A 106 -10.92 25.43 29.18
C SER A 106 -10.19 26.24 28.11
N ASP A 107 -8.93 26.64 28.31
CA ASP A 107 -8.24 27.47 27.32
C ASP A 107 -7.92 26.68 26.06
N ALA A 108 -8.35 27.17 24.89
CA ALA A 108 -8.07 26.50 23.60
C ALA A 108 -6.58 26.59 23.20
N ILE A 109 -5.78 27.44 23.84
CA ILE A 109 -4.35 27.65 23.55
C ILE A 109 -3.59 27.70 24.87
N GLN A 110 -2.47 26.97 24.96
CA GLN A 110 -1.62 26.96 26.15
C GLN A 110 -0.13 26.94 25.78
N HIS A 111 0.65 27.71 26.53
CA HIS A 111 2.11 27.73 26.42
C HIS A 111 2.74 26.77 27.44
N GLY A 112 3.87 26.17 27.07
CA GLY A 112 4.52 25.18 27.93
C GLY A 112 5.76 24.56 27.33
N PHE A 113 6.11 23.39 27.85
CA PHE A 113 7.23 22.59 27.40
C PHE A 113 6.77 21.20 26.98
N LEU A 114 7.20 20.77 25.79
CA LEU A 114 7.09 19.38 25.36
C LEU A 114 8.35 18.64 25.81
N THR A 115 8.18 17.52 26.50
CA THR A 115 9.25 16.59 26.85
C THR A 115 9.08 15.32 26.03
N VAL A 116 10.16 14.86 25.40
CA VAL A 116 10.23 13.60 24.66
C VAL A 116 11.33 12.73 25.28
N ILE A 117 10.99 11.51 25.67
CA ILE A 117 11.90 10.53 26.26
C ILE A 117 12.04 9.37 25.28
N THR A 118 13.27 9.03 24.94
CA THR A 118 13.60 7.90 24.07
C THR A 118 14.48 6.90 24.80
N GLU A 119 14.36 5.65 24.39
CA GLU A 119 15.31 4.60 24.73
C GLU A 119 16.29 4.41 23.56
N PRO A 120 17.54 3.98 23.83
CA PRO A 120 18.54 3.68 22.81
C PRO A 120 18.19 2.34 22.14
N LEU A 121 17.22 2.39 21.22
CA LEU A 121 16.75 1.22 20.47
C LEU A 121 17.86 0.60 19.60
N GLU A 122 18.87 1.39 19.24
CA GLU A 122 20.03 1.00 18.43
C GLU A 122 20.89 -0.07 19.14
N GLU A 123 20.94 -0.03 20.48
CA GLU A 123 21.67 -0.97 21.32
C GLU A 123 20.99 -2.35 21.41
N LEU A 124 19.71 -2.45 21.05
CA LEU A 124 18.96 -3.71 21.11
C LEU A 124 19.33 -4.62 19.94
N SER A 125 19.31 -5.94 20.16
CA SER A 125 19.48 -6.91 19.07
C SER A 125 18.28 -6.91 18.11
N LEU A 126 18.48 -7.37 16.88
CA LEU A 126 17.39 -7.48 15.90
C LEU A 126 16.23 -8.33 16.44
N LEU A 127 16.54 -9.44 17.12
CA LEU A 127 15.55 -10.30 17.77
C LEU A 127 14.75 -9.55 18.87
N GLN A 128 15.41 -8.73 19.69
CA GLN A 128 14.73 -7.92 20.71
C GLN A 128 13.80 -6.88 20.08
N LEU A 129 14.22 -6.26 18.97
CA LEU A 129 13.39 -5.31 18.22
C LEU A 129 12.16 -6.01 17.62
N LEU A 130 12.34 -7.17 16.98
CA LEU A 130 11.24 -7.97 16.42
C LEU A 130 10.21 -8.34 17.50
N LYS A 131 10.66 -8.83 18.66
CA LYS A 131 9.77 -9.16 19.79
C LYS A 131 8.95 -7.96 20.26
N ARG A 132 9.54 -6.77 20.30
CA ARG A 132 8.82 -5.53 20.65
C ARG A 132 7.82 -5.11 19.59
N VAL A 133 8.15 -5.27 18.30
CA VAL A 133 7.21 -5.00 17.21
C VAL A 133 6.03 -5.97 17.28
N LYS A 134 6.28 -7.28 17.47
CA LYS A 134 5.24 -8.30 17.69
C LYS A 134 4.29 -7.91 18.82
N ALA A 135 4.84 -7.55 19.99
CA ALA A 135 4.04 -7.14 21.15
C ALA A 135 3.18 -5.88 20.87
N ASN A 136 3.70 -4.91 20.11
CA ASN A 136 2.91 -3.74 19.69
C ASN A 136 1.75 -4.12 18.75
N LEU A 137 1.95 -5.09 17.84
CA LEU A 137 0.90 -5.58 16.94
C LEU A 137 -0.18 -6.34 17.71
N GLU A 138 0.22 -7.19 18.65
CA GLU A 138 -0.68 -7.93 19.55
C GLU A 138 -1.49 -6.99 20.45
N HIS A 139 -0.90 -5.90 20.93
CA HIS A 139 -1.64 -4.91 21.69
C HIS A 139 -2.68 -4.17 20.83
N ARG A 140 -2.36 -3.96 19.56
CA ARG A 140 -3.23 -3.28 18.60
C ARG A 140 -4.40 -4.17 18.14
N VAL A 141 -4.16 -5.47 17.98
CA VAL A 141 -5.17 -6.47 17.63
C VAL A 141 -5.06 -7.63 18.63
N PRO A 142 -5.81 -7.59 19.75
CA PRO A 142 -5.69 -8.57 20.83
C PRO A 142 -5.89 -10.03 20.41
N GLY A 143 -6.66 -10.27 19.35
CA GLY A 143 -6.89 -11.61 18.80
C GLY A 143 -5.63 -12.31 18.27
N LEU A 144 -4.53 -11.57 18.01
CA LEU A 144 -3.29 -12.14 17.50
C LEU A 144 -2.45 -12.88 18.56
N VAL A 145 -2.69 -12.65 19.85
CA VAL A 145 -1.89 -13.23 20.95
C VAL A 145 -1.96 -14.76 20.98
N GLU A 146 -3.11 -15.32 20.60
CA GLU A 146 -3.36 -16.76 20.63
C GLU A 146 -2.91 -17.47 19.34
N ASN A 147 -2.53 -16.70 18.31
CA ASN A 147 -2.13 -17.26 17.03
C ASN A 147 -0.70 -17.84 17.09
N GLN A 148 -0.41 -18.75 16.16
CA GLN A 148 0.94 -19.25 15.90
C GLN A 148 1.32 -18.97 14.44
N PRO A 149 2.61 -18.71 14.15
CA PRO A 149 3.06 -18.56 12.78
C PRO A 149 2.85 -19.88 12.02
N SER A 150 2.52 -19.81 10.73
CA SER A 150 2.34 -21.00 9.91
C SER A 150 3.65 -21.79 9.79
N ASP A 151 3.59 -23.09 10.07
CA ASP A 151 4.74 -24.02 9.93
C ASP A 151 5.32 -24.02 8.51
N SER A 152 4.48 -23.86 7.49
CA SER A 152 4.94 -23.81 6.08
C SER A 152 5.80 -22.57 5.83
N PHE A 153 5.39 -21.42 6.37
CA PHE A 153 6.08 -20.15 6.19
C PHE A 153 7.40 -20.10 6.95
N VAL A 154 7.43 -20.68 8.17
CA VAL A 154 8.66 -20.85 8.94
C VAL A 154 9.67 -21.72 8.16
N ARG A 155 9.22 -22.80 7.50
CA ARG A 155 10.09 -23.65 6.67
C ARG A 155 10.64 -22.90 5.45
N GLU A 156 9.81 -22.11 4.76
CA GLU A 156 10.24 -21.30 3.61
C GLU A 156 11.34 -20.30 4.02
N LEU A 157 11.16 -19.60 5.14
CA LEU A 157 12.16 -18.66 5.65
C LEU A 157 13.47 -19.34 6.06
N LYS A 158 13.41 -20.55 6.63
CA LYS A 158 14.62 -21.35 6.94
C LYS A 158 15.39 -21.69 5.68
N GLN A 159 14.70 -22.15 4.64
CA GLN A 159 15.33 -22.47 3.36
C GLN A 159 16.05 -21.26 2.76
N ARG A 160 15.41 -20.07 2.78
CA ARG A 160 16.04 -18.83 2.33
C ARG A 160 17.26 -18.43 3.18
N ALA A 161 17.17 -18.59 4.50
CA ALA A 161 18.28 -18.29 5.39
C ALA A 161 19.48 -19.25 5.19
N GLU A 162 19.21 -20.54 4.90
CA GLU A 162 20.23 -21.53 4.56
C GLU A 162 20.91 -21.21 3.22
N ILE A 163 20.14 -20.84 2.19
CA ILE A 163 20.67 -20.40 0.88
C ILE A 163 21.57 -19.17 1.06
N GLN A 164 21.13 -18.15 1.78
CA GLN A 164 21.92 -16.94 2.01
C GLN A 164 23.22 -17.25 2.79
N ASN A 165 23.17 -18.14 3.78
CA ASN A 165 24.38 -18.59 4.50
C ASN A 165 25.33 -19.42 3.64
N SER A 166 24.82 -20.19 2.67
CA SER A 166 25.65 -20.92 1.69
C SER A 166 26.35 -19.95 0.75
N ILE A 167 25.61 -18.98 0.20
CA ILE A 167 26.14 -17.94 -0.69
C ILE A 167 27.21 -17.10 0.03
N GLN A 168 27.00 -16.75 1.31
CA GLN A 168 27.97 -15.99 2.09
C GLN A 168 29.28 -16.77 2.34
N LYS A 169 29.21 -18.11 2.43
CA LYS A 169 30.41 -18.97 2.56
C LYS A 169 31.14 -19.14 1.23
N ASP A 170 30.42 -19.22 0.11
CA ASP A 170 31.03 -19.37 -1.21
C ASP A 170 31.68 -18.06 -1.72
N ILE A 171 31.18 -16.89 -1.28
CA ILE A 171 31.77 -15.57 -1.60
C ILE A 171 33.10 -15.33 -0.86
N ASP A 172 33.30 -15.90 0.35
CA ASP A 172 34.56 -15.79 1.08
C ASP A 172 35.66 -16.72 0.52
N GLU A 173 35.32 -17.73 -0.29
CA GLU A 173 36.28 -18.67 -0.88
C GLU A 173 36.42 -18.60 -2.41
N SER A 174 35.62 -17.80 -3.12
CA SER A 174 35.78 -17.66 -4.57
C SER A 174 35.45 -16.25 -5.10
N SER A 175 36.49 -15.53 -5.50
CA SER A 175 36.38 -14.43 -6.44
C SER A 175 36.15 -15.01 -7.84
N ASP A 176 34.90 -15.17 -8.25
CA ASP A 176 34.50 -15.11 -9.67
C ASP A 176 32.98 -14.91 -9.79
N GLU A 177 32.60 -13.89 -10.54
CA GLU A 177 31.21 -13.50 -10.83
C GLU A 177 30.53 -14.56 -11.70
N GLN A 178 29.51 -15.24 -11.18
CA GLN A 178 28.47 -15.85 -12.01
C GLN A 178 27.07 -15.55 -11.45
N GLU A 179 26.27 -14.85 -12.25
CA GLU A 179 24.84 -14.66 -12.06
C GLU A 179 24.13 -16.03 -12.06
N ILE A 180 23.50 -16.37 -10.94
CA ILE A 180 22.59 -17.52 -10.86
C ILE A 180 21.16 -16.98 -10.92
N SER A 181 20.46 -17.36 -11.99
CA SER A 181 19.02 -17.22 -12.18
C SER A 181 18.27 -18.25 -11.33
N GLU A 182 17.33 -17.82 -10.50
CA GLU A 182 16.40 -18.72 -9.82
C GLU A 182 15.01 -18.66 -10.47
N GLU A 183 14.72 -19.69 -11.28
CA GLU A 183 13.37 -20.19 -11.52
C GLU A 183 13.01 -21.17 -10.41
N LEU A 184 11.97 -20.88 -9.63
CA LEU A 184 11.24 -21.90 -8.88
C LEU A 184 9.74 -21.56 -8.88
N ASP A 185 9.03 -22.21 -9.80
CA ASP A 185 7.61 -22.51 -9.70
C ASP A 185 7.43 -23.60 -8.63
N SER A 186 6.57 -23.34 -7.65
CA SER A 186 5.82 -24.42 -6.98
C SER A 186 4.46 -23.88 -6.55
N ASP A 187 3.45 -24.32 -7.31
CA ASP A 187 2.05 -24.34 -6.91
C ASP A 187 1.92 -25.21 -5.66
N ASP A 188 1.50 -24.62 -4.54
CA ASP A 188 0.73 -25.34 -3.54
C ASP A 188 -0.29 -24.41 -2.87
N ASN A 189 -1.55 -24.70 -3.19
CA ASN A 189 -2.75 -24.11 -2.60
C ASN A 189 -2.82 -24.43 -1.11
N VAL A 190 -2.77 -23.39 -0.26
CA VAL A 190 -3.31 -23.46 1.10
C VAL A 190 -4.41 -22.42 1.22
N GLY A 191 -5.65 -22.91 1.25
CA GLY A 191 -6.84 -22.12 1.52
C GLY A 191 -6.81 -21.63 2.96
N ILE A 192 -6.34 -20.40 3.14
CA ILE A 192 -6.57 -19.63 4.36
C ILE A 192 -7.84 -18.81 4.11
N ALA A 193 -8.83 -18.96 4.98
CA ALA A 193 -10.03 -18.14 4.97
C ALA A 193 -9.65 -16.72 5.43
N PHE A 194 -9.20 -15.88 4.50
CA PHE A 194 -8.73 -14.53 4.78
C PHE A 194 -9.91 -13.56 4.92
N SER A 195 -10.26 -13.24 6.17
CA SER A 195 -11.14 -12.12 6.48
C SER A 195 -10.37 -10.78 6.36
N GLU A 196 -11.10 -9.67 6.38
CA GLU A 196 -10.59 -8.31 6.15
C GLU A 196 -9.53 -7.83 7.17
N GLU A 197 -9.28 -8.59 8.23
CA GLU A 197 -8.24 -8.38 9.25
C GLU A 197 -6.86 -8.95 8.86
N SER A 198 -6.78 -9.69 7.75
CA SER A 198 -5.61 -10.46 7.32
C SER A 198 -4.33 -9.64 7.20
N HIS A 199 -4.33 -8.33 6.95
CA HIS A 199 -3.07 -7.61 6.65
C HIS A 199 -2.18 -7.29 7.86
N ILE A 200 -2.78 -6.97 9.01
CA ILE A 200 -2.02 -6.82 10.26
C ILE A 200 -1.59 -8.20 10.74
N GLU A 201 -2.44 -9.20 10.54
CA GLU A 201 -2.14 -10.60 10.81
C GLU A 201 -0.99 -11.14 9.93
N ASP A 202 -0.97 -10.83 8.63
CA ASP A 202 0.09 -11.19 7.68
C ASP A 202 1.44 -10.66 8.17
N PHE A 203 1.50 -9.36 8.51
CA PHE A 203 2.71 -8.76 9.05
C PHE A 203 3.09 -9.34 10.43
N TRP A 204 2.11 -9.66 11.27
CA TRP A 204 2.36 -10.33 12.55
C TRP A 204 2.90 -11.75 12.34
N GLN A 205 2.34 -12.53 11.40
CA GLN A 205 2.79 -13.88 11.05
C GLN A 205 4.22 -13.84 10.55
N GLU A 206 4.55 -12.84 9.75
CA GLU A 206 5.90 -12.61 9.26
C GLU A 206 6.87 -12.33 10.41
N VAL A 207 6.59 -11.33 11.25
CA VAL A 207 7.44 -11.00 12.41
C VAL A 207 7.57 -12.21 13.35
N ALA A 208 6.49 -12.95 13.60
CA ALA A 208 6.50 -14.15 14.44
C ALA A 208 7.33 -15.29 13.85
N ALA A 209 7.28 -15.50 12.54
CA ALA A 209 8.10 -16.50 11.86
C ALA A 209 9.59 -16.12 11.89
N TYR A 210 9.93 -14.84 11.67
CA TYR A 210 11.29 -14.33 11.80
C TYR A 210 11.86 -14.51 13.21
N ILE A 211 11.04 -14.26 14.25
CA ILE A 211 11.43 -14.52 15.65
C ILE A 211 11.74 -16.01 15.83
N SER A 212 10.88 -16.90 15.34
CA SER A 212 11.06 -18.35 15.48
C SER A 212 12.36 -18.83 14.82
N VAL A 213 12.66 -18.35 13.61
CA VAL A 213 13.89 -18.67 12.89
C VAL A 213 15.13 -18.14 13.62
N LEU A 214 15.10 -16.88 14.07
CA LEU A 214 16.25 -16.28 14.78
C LEU A 214 16.48 -16.89 16.18
N GLU A 215 15.42 -17.33 16.86
CA GLU A 215 15.55 -18.07 18.13
C GLU A 215 16.20 -19.43 17.93
N GLU A 216 15.91 -20.12 16.82
CA GLU A 216 16.55 -21.39 16.46
C GLU A 216 18.01 -21.24 16.02
N ILE A 217 18.35 -20.17 15.30
CA ILE A 217 19.73 -19.84 14.91
C ILE A 217 20.61 -19.48 16.14
N ASN A 218 19.97 -19.28 17.30
CA ASN A 218 20.55 -19.01 18.62
C ASN A 218 21.42 -17.72 18.68
N ASP A 219 21.77 -17.27 19.89
CA ASP A 219 22.34 -15.95 20.26
C ASP A 219 23.65 -15.48 19.52
N THR A 220 24.10 -16.20 18.51
CA THR A 220 25.25 -15.86 17.66
C THR A 220 24.98 -14.81 16.59
N PHE A 221 23.71 -14.57 16.20
CA PHE A 221 23.41 -13.56 15.20
C PHE A 221 23.51 -12.14 15.79
N ARG A 222 24.56 -11.41 15.37
CA ARG A 222 24.81 -10.01 15.74
C ARG A 222 24.62 -9.02 14.57
N GLY A 223 24.12 -9.49 13.44
CA GLY A 223 23.93 -8.66 12.25
C GLY A 223 22.86 -7.60 12.44
N GLU A 224 22.98 -6.50 11.70
CA GLU A 224 21.97 -5.43 11.67
C GLU A 224 20.85 -5.71 10.67
N THR A 225 21.06 -6.68 9.78
CA THR A 225 20.14 -7.08 8.70
C THR A 225 20.00 -8.59 8.64
N PHE A 226 18.78 -9.11 8.63
CA PHE A 226 18.48 -10.53 8.42
C PHE A 226 17.42 -10.68 7.34
N LEU A 227 17.77 -11.36 6.24
CA LEU A 227 16.98 -11.40 5.01
C LEU A 227 16.57 -9.96 4.62
N ASP A 228 15.27 -9.68 4.68
CA ASP A 228 14.66 -8.43 4.25
C ASP A 228 14.49 -7.38 5.38
N TYR A 229 14.77 -7.72 6.64
CA TYR A 229 14.63 -6.81 7.78
C TYR A 229 15.96 -6.17 8.19
N SER A 230 15.94 -4.86 8.39
CA SER A 230 17.02 -4.12 9.06
C SER A 230 16.58 -3.61 10.43
N LYS A 231 17.55 -3.44 11.34
CA LYS A 231 17.34 -2.76 12.62
C LYS A 231 16.65 -1.41 12.44
N ASP A 232 17.16 -0.57 11.53
CA ASP A 232 16.60 0.77 11.26
C ASP A 232 15.12 0.73 10.88
N ALA A 233 14.72 -0.26 10.08
CA ALA A 233 13.33 -0.45 9.72
C ALA A 233 12.48 -0.71 10.96
N LEU A 234 12.87 -1.65 11.82
CA LEU A 234 12.13 -1.98 13.04
C LEU A 234 12.14 -0.85 14.09
N ILE A 235 13.27 -0.15 14.25
CA ILE A 235 13.38 1.03 15.14
C ILE A 235 12.33 2.07 14.73
N SER A 236 12.13 2.28 13.43
CA SER A 236 11.08 3.20 12.95
C SER A 236 9.68 2.81 13.41
N PHE A 237 9.43 1.52 13.71
CA PHE A 237 8.17 1.02 14.26
C PHE A 237 8.03 1.20 15.78
N LEU A 238 9.12 1.47 16.49
CA LEU A 238 9.17 1.50 17.96
C LEU A 238 9.38 2.91 18.56
N ARG A 239 9.81 3.87 17.74
CA ARG A 239 9.94 5.28 18.16
C ARG A 239 8.61 5.84 18.70
N PRO A 240 8.64 6.69 19.74
CA PRO A 240 7.43 7.18 20.43
C PRO A 240 6.57 8.10 19.56
N ILE A 241 7.15 8.76 18.56
CA ILE A 241 6.46 9.65 17.63
C ILE A 241 6.63 9.11 16.22
N VAL A 242 5.59 9.24 15.40
CA VAL A 242 5.62 8.91 13.97
C VAL A 242 5.57 10.18 13.13
N VAL A 243 6.41 10.26 12.09
CA VAL A 243 6.29 11.29 11.06
C VAL A 243 5.15 10.90 10.11
N VAL A 244 4.12 11.72 10.08
CA VAL A 244 2.93 11.60 9.24
C VAL A 244 3.14 12.33 7.91
N ASP A 245 3.81 13.47 7.87
CA ASP A 245 4.21 14.11 6.61
C ASP A 245 5.54 14.85 6.75
N GLY A 246 6.28 14.91 5.63
CA GLY A 246 7.53 15.64 5.54
C GLY A 246 8.79 14.80 5.64
N GLN A 247 8.71 13.48 5.45
CA GLN A 247 9.86 12.59 5.48
C GLN A 247 11.04 13.05 4.59
N HIS A 248 10.77 13.52 3.35
CA HIS A 248 11.83 14.01 2.46
C HIS A 248 12.47 15.29 2.99
N ARG A 249 11.71 16.14 3.70
CA ARG A 249 12.23 17.37 4.33
C ARG A 249 13.13 17.03 5.51
N LEU A 250 12.70 16.11 6.37
CA LEU A 250 13.49 15.61 7.49
C LEU A 250 14.81 14.99 7.01
N ARG A 251 14.73 14.02 6.07
CA ARG A 251 15.92 13.34 5.52
C ARG A 251 16.88 14.32 4.85
N ALA A 252 16.38 15.26 4.05
CA ALA A 252 17.23 16.27 3.42
C ALA A 252 17.93 17.20 4.42
N ALA A 253 17.26 17.57 5.52
CA ALA A 253 17.86 18.38 6.58
C ALA A 253 18.97 17.62 7.32
N ILE A 254 18.76 16.33 7.59
CA ILE A 254 19.76 15.44 8.18
C ILE A 254 20.98 15.30 7.25
N THR A 255 20.75 15.02 5.95
CA THR A 255 21.82 14.93 4.95
C THR A 255 22.61 16.22 4.87
N SER A 256 21.93 17.37 4.80
CA SER A 256 22.58 18.68 4.76
C SER A 256 23.42 18.95 6.01
N ALA A 257 22.95 18.57 7.20
CA ALA A 257 23.69 18.75 8.45
C ALA A 257 24.96 17.88 8.48
N LYS A 258 24.84 16.60 8.12
CA LYS A 258 25.98 15.67 8.04
C LYS A 258 27.03 16.11 7.03
N GLU A 259 26.61 16.64 5.89
CA GLU A 259 27.53 17.20 4.89
C GLU A 259 28.22 18.48 5.38
N LEU A 260 27.50 19.35 6.09
CA LEU A 260 28.03 20.60 6.64
C LEU A 260 29.12 20.32 7.69
N VAL A 261 28.86 19.39 8.61
CA VAL A 261 29.80 19.01 9.68
C VAL A 261 31.04 18.29 9.15
N ARG A 262 30.92 17.59 8.01
CA ARG A 262 32.07 17.01 7.30
C ARG A 262 32.96 18.06 6.62
N GLY A 263 32.48 19.30 6.48
CA GLY A 263 33.26 20.42 5.93
C GLY A 263 34.33 20.93 6.90
N ASP A 264 35.27 21.71 6.40
CA ASP A 264 36.41 22.21 7.19
C ASP A 264 35.99 23.10 8.37
N SER A 265 34.83 23.75 8.30
CA SER A 265 34.34 24.71 9.29
C SER A 265 34.02 24.12 10.67
N TYR A 266 33.87 22.80 10.79
CA TYR A 266 33.50 22.13 12.04
C TYR A 266 34.60 21.18 12.57
N LYS A 267 35.73 21.07 11.86
CA LYS A 267 36.84 20.19 12.27
C LYS A 267 37.39 20.54 13.65
N ASP A 268 37.65 21.83 13.88
CA ASP A 268 38.17 22.31 15.17
C ASP A 268 37.18 22.05 16.31
N SER A 269 35.87 22.20 16.07
CA SER A 269 34.83 21.91 17.06
C SER A 269 34.69 20.42 17.39
N ILE A 270 34.90 19.54 16.40
CA ILE A 270 34.92 18.09 16.60
C ILE A 270 36.15 17.69 17.42
N GLU A 271 37.33 18.20 17.06
CA GLU A 271 38.56 17.95 17.81
C GLU A 271 38.43 18.44 19.25
N GLU A 272 37.93 19.65 19.48
CA GLU A 272 37.71 20.21 20.82
C GLU A 272 36.76 19.35 21.66
N ALA A 273 35.64 18.90 21.10
CA ALA A 273 34.69 18.04 21.80
C ALA A 273 35.28 16.67 22.18
N LEU A 274 36.12 16.09 21.30
CA LEU A 274 36.81 14.83 21.55
C LEU A 274 37.88 14.94 22.65
N PHE A 275 38.60 16.07 22.71
CA PHE A 275 39.69 16.26 23.67
C PHE A 275 39.20 16.75 25.05
N ASN A 276 38.14 17.55 25.12
CA ASN A 276 37.77 18.26 26.36
C ASN A 276 36.58 17.65 27.12
N GLU A 277 35.65 16.95 26.46
CA GLU A 277 34.41 16.52 27.12
C GLU A 277 34.42 15.06 27.61
N GLY A 278 35.41 14.24 27.25
CA GLY A 278 35.45 12.81 27.63
C GLY A 278 34.24 12.01 27.11
N VAL A 279 33.54 12.55 26.10
CA VAL A 279 32.35 12.00 25.47
C VAL A 279 32.76 11.02 24.38
N ALA A 280 32.00 9.95 24.18
CA ALA A 280 32.28 8.98 23.12
C ALA A 280 32.26 9.69 21.75
N PRO A 281 33.14 9.31 20.80
CA PRO A 281 33.26 10.02 19.51
C PRO A 281 31.95 10.17 18.74
N GLU A 282 31.09 9.14 18.78
CA GLU A 282 29.78 9.20 18.14
C GLU A 282 28.82 10.19 18.79
N GLU A 283 28.85 10.32 20.11
CA GLU A 283 27.98 11.23 20.85
C GLU A 283 28.42 12.69 20.66
N ALA A 284 29.74 12.93 20.63
CA ALA A 284 30.31 14.23 20.28
C ALA A 284 29.93 14.65 18.84
N GLN A 285 30.12 13.74 17.87
CA GLN A 285 29.72 13.97 16.48
C GLN A 285 28.21 14.27 16.37
N ARG A 286 27.36 13.49 17.04
CA ARG A 286 25.90 13.70 17.01
C ARG A 286 25.49 15.04 17.62
N LYS A 287 26.13 15.48 18.70
CA LYS A 287 25.85 16.79 19.34
C LYS A 287 26.17 17.94 18.38
N ILE A 288 27.33 17.87 17.71
CA ILE A 288 27.73 18.87 16.72
C ILE A 288 26.80 18.85 15.50
N GLU A 289 26.45 17.65 15.00
CA GLU A 289 25.45 17.51 13.93
C GLU A 289 24.10 18.11 14.33
N ALA A 290 23.67 17.92 15.58
CA ALA A 290 22.41 18.48 16.08
C ALA A 290 22.43 20.01 16.20
N GLU A 291 23.57 20.60 16.57
CA GLU A 291 23.77 22.05 16.64
C GLU A 291 23.83 22.69 15.25
N ALA A 292 24.54 22.06 14.31
CA ALA A 292 24.65 22.48 12.92
C ALA A 292 23.34 22.27 12.13
N ALA A 293 22.52 21.30 12.54
CA ALA A 293 21.30 20.97 11.84
C ALA A 293 20.23 22.06 11.94
N ARG A 294 19.46 22.18 10.86
CA ARG A 294 18.31 23.07 10.82
C ARG A 294 17.28 22.68 11.88
N LYS A 295 16.76 23.69 12.56
CA LYS A 295 15.58 23.55 13.42
C LYS A 295 14.33 23.52 12.55
N LEU A 296 13.68 22.37 12.47
CA LEU A 296 12.47 22.20 11.67
C LEU A 296 11.23 22.46 12.52
N PRO A 297 10.24 23.20 12.00
CA PRO A 297 8.95 23.34 12.67
C PRO A 297 8.22 21.99 12.68
N VAL A 298 7.66 21.62 13.83
CA VAL A 298 6.94 20.37 14.05
C VAL A 298 5.52 20.69 14.51
N SER A 299 4.57 19.99 13.91
CA SER A 299 3.16 19.97 14.31
C SER A 299 2.81 18.56 14.77
N LEU A 300 2.80 18.34 16.08
CA LEU A 300 2.58 17.05 16.73
C LEU A 300 1.13 16.92 17.20
N LEU A 301 0.39 15.99 16.63
CA LEU A 301 -0.92 15.60 17.12
C LEU A 301 -0.77 14.69 18.34
N MET A 302 -1.33 15.11 19.48
CA MET A 302 -1.32 14.36 20.75
C MET A 302 -2.41 13.28 20.77
N ASN A 303 -2.48 12.51 19.70
CA ASN A 303 -3.35 11.35 19.54
C ASN A 303 -2.47 10.18 19.07
N ASN A 304 -2.65 9.03 19.72
CA ASN A 304 -1.92 7.79 19.46
C ASN A 304 -2.68 6.77 18.60
N ASP A 305 -3.92 7.08 18.22
CA ASP A 305 -4.77 6.21 17.42
C ASP A 305 -4.21 6.04 15.99
N PRO A 306 -3.84 4.81 15.58
CA PRO A 306 -3.35 4.56 14.23
C PRO A 306 -4.33 4.99 13.14
N ALA A 307 -5.65 4.92 13.40
CA ALA A 307 -6.67 5.38 12.47
C ALA A 307 -6.54 6.87 12.17
N GLU A 308 -6.30 7.69 13.19
CA GLU A 308 -6.10 9.13 13.06
C GLU A 308 -4.79 9.45 12.33
N GLN A 309 -3.71 8.70 12.60
CA GLN A 309 -2.43 8.88 11.89
C GLN A 309 -2.59 8.69 10.37
N VAL A 310 -3.23 7.59 9.96
CA VAL A 310 -3.50 7.29 8.55
C VAL A 310 -4.46 8.32 7.96
N PHE A 311 -5.51 8.71 8.69
CA PHE A 311 -6.43 9.77 8.25
C PHE A 311 -5.70 11.08 7.95
N GLN A 312 -4.84 11.54 8.86
CA GLN A 312 -4.06 12.76 8.68
C GLN A 312 -3.08 12.66 7.50
N PHE A 313 -2.37 11.53 7.37
CA PHE A 313 -1.49 11.27 6.23
C PHE A 313 -2.24 11.45 4.92
N VAL A 314 -3.40 10.80 4.83
CA VAL A 314 -4.24 10.74 3.64
C VAL A 314 -4.80 12.11 3.27
N VAL A 315 -5.43 12.80 4.22
CA VAL A 315 -6.10 14.09 3.98
C VAL A 315 -5.11 15.18 3.58
N VAL A 316 -3.95 15.24 4.25
CA VAL A 316 -2.89 16.23 3.95
C VAL A 316 -2.37 16.02 2.54
N ASN A 317 -2.07 14.77 2.18
CA ASN A 317 -1.50 14.47 0.88
C ASN A 317 -2.52 14.60 -0.26
N GLN A 318 -3.80 14.26 -0.03
CA GLN A 318 -4.85 14.41 -1.05
C GLN A 318 -5.06 15.89 -1.44
N LYS A 319 -4.99 16.81 -0.47
CA LYS A 319 -5.23 18.25 -0.71
C LYS A 319 -4.04 19.00 -1.31
N ALA A 320 -2.80 18.63 -0.97
CA ALA A 320 -1.61 19.36 -1.41
C ALA A 320 -0.98 18.84 -2.71
N THR A 321 -0.97 17.51 -2.92
CA THR A 321 -0.47 16.89 -4.17
C THR A 321 -1.10 15.50 -4.31
N PRO A 322 -2.11 15.31 -5.18
CA PRO A 322 -2.97 14.13 -5.14
C PRO A 322 -2.18 12.82 -5.10
N ILE A 323 -2.39 12.02 -4.05
CA ILE A 323 -1.96 10.61 -4.04
C ILE A 323 -2.68 9.90 -5.18
N LYS A 324 -1.96 9.06 -5.93
CA LYS A 324 -2.61 8.18 -6.91
C LYS A 324 -3.64 7.32 -6.19
N PRO A 325 -4.90 7.22 -6.66
CA PRO A 325 -5.95 6.44 -5.99
C PRO A 325 -5.52 5.02 -5.59
N ALA A 326 -4.69 4.37 -6.41
CA ALA A 326 -4.08 3.07 -6.14
C ALA A 326 -3.31 2.99 -4.81
N LEU A 327 -2.40 3.94 -4.60
CA LEU A 327 -1.56 3.96 -3.41
C LEU A 327 -2.40 4.29 -2.17
N LEU A 328 -3.37 5.19 -2.33
CA LEU A 328 -4.28 5.58 -1.25
C LEU A 328 -5.11 4.39 -0.76
N GLY A 329 -5.74 3.69 -1.71
CA GLY A 329 -6.51 2.50 -1.43
C GLY A 329 -5.70 1.44 -0.72
N THR A 330 -4.50 1.19 -1.23
CA THR A 330 -3.61 0.22 -0.63
C THR A 330 -3.18 0.63 0.78
N ILE A 331 -2.80 1.90 1.01
CA ILE A 331 -2.41 2.39 2.35
C ILE A 331 -3.54 2.18 3.37
N VAL A 332 -4.76 2.58 3.03
CA VAL A 332 -5.89 2.43 3.95
C VAL A 332 -6.17 0.96 4.24
N SER A 333 -6.12 0.10 3.21
CA SER A 333 -6.36 -1.34 3.38
C SER A 333 -5.27 -2.07 4.16
N THR A 334 -3.99 -1.70 4.01
CA THR A 334 -2.88 -2.46 4.61
C THR A 334 -2.44 -1.94 5.97
N SER A 335 -2.79 -0.68 6.28
CA SER A 335 -2.27 -0.02 7.48
C SER A 335 -3.26 -0.03 8.64
N LEU A 336 -4.55 -0.29 8.40
CA LEU A 336 -5.63 -0.25 9.39
C LEU A 336 -6.38 -1.59 9.46
N SER A 337 -6.77 -2.01 10.66
CA SER A 337 -7.76 -3.07 10.87
C SER A 337 -9.16 -2.61 10.47
N SER A 338 -10.10 -3.56 10.34
CA SER A 338 -11.52 -3.26 10.07
C SER A 338 -12.14 -2.35 11.13
N GLU A 339 -11.83 -2.58 12.41
CA GLU A 339 -12.30 -1.74 13.51
C GLU A 339 -11.73 -0.32 13.45
N GLU A 340 -10.42 -0.18 13.23
CA GLU A 340 -9.77 1.12 13.08
C GLU A 340 -10.29 1.89 11.86
N LEU A 341 -10.50 1.21 10.75
CA LEU A 341 -11.05 1.81 9.54
C LEU A 341 -12.47 2.31 9.78
N GLY A 342 -13.33 1.53 10.44
CA GLY A 342 -14.70 1.93 10.77
C GLY A 342 -14.78 3.26 11.52
N ARG A 343 -13.79 3.56 12.38
CA ARG A 343 -13.73 4.83 13.14
C ARG A 343 -13.41 6.06 12.29
N VAL A 344 -12.80 5.89 11.12
CA VAL A 344 -12.41 6.99 10.21
C VAL A 344 -13.07 6.93 8.83
N ALA A 345 -13.84 5.89 8.52
CA ALA A 345 -14.42 5.64 7.20
C ALA A 345 -15.27 6.81 6.71
N ASP A 346 -16.28 7.23 7.48
CA ASP A 346 -17.18 8.34 7.12
C ASP A 346 -16.41 9.66 6.90
N ARG A 347 -15.36 9.88 7.68
CA ARG A 347 -14.51 11.08 7.58
C ARG A 347 -13.66 11.05 6.32
N LEU A 348 -13.13 9.87 5.94
CA LEU A 348 -12.38 9.67 4.71
C LEU A 348 -13.30 9.83 3.49
N GLU A 349 -14.50 9.26 3.51
CA GLU A 349 -15.49 9.44 2.45
C GLU A 349 -15.91 10.90 2.29
N SER A 350 -16.15 11.60 3.40
CA SER A 350 -16.42 13.04 3.42
C SER A 350 -15.25 13.89 2.91
N ALA A 351 -14.02 13.39 3.03
CA ALA A 351 -12.83 13.99 2.42
C ALA A 351 -12.68 13.66 0.92
N GLY A 352 -13.66 12.95 0.33
CA GLY A 352 -13.71 12.60 -1.09
C GLY A 352 -12.95 11.31 -1.44
N ILE A 353 -12.74 10.41 -0.47
CA ILE A 353 -11.98 9.18 -0.65
C ILE A 353 -12.94 8.00 -0.75
N LYS A 354 -12.94 7.32 -1.90
CA LYS A 354 -13.77 6.14 -2.12
C LYS A 354 -13.10 4.89 -1.58
N LEU A 355 -13.34 4.60 -0.30
CA LEU A 355 -12.73 3.48 0.41
C LEU A 355 -13.17 2.13 -0.13
N GLU A 356 -14.47 1.96 -0.28
CA GLU A 356 -15.12 0.73 -0.71
C GLU A 356 -14.61 0.22 -2.07
N GLU A 357 -14.51 1.12 -3.06
CA GLU A 357 -13.94 0.82 -4.39
C GLU A 357 -12.46 0.42 -4.27
N SER A 358 -11.71 1.10 -3.40
CA SER A 358 -10.30 0.84 -3.18
C SER A 358 -10.02 -0.52 -2.53
N ARG A 359 -10.83 -0.93 -1.56
CA ARG A 359 -10.74 -2.23 -0.89
C ARG A 359 -11.05 -3.37 -1.86
N ALA A 360 -12.11 -3.22 -2.65
CA ALA A 360 -12.52 -4.18 -3.67
C ALA A 360 -11.40 -4.44 -4.70
N VAL A 361 -10.76 -3.38 -5.20
CA VAL A 361 -9.63 -3.52 -6.13
C VAL A 361 -8.42 -4.16 -5.44
N THR A 362 -8.09 -3.73 -4.21
CA THR A 362 -6.95 -4.31 -3.45
C THR A 362 -7.12 -5.83 -3.28
N PHE A 363 -8.33 -6.26 -2.90
CA PHE A 363 -8.67 -7.67 -2.76
C PHE A 363 -8.38 -8.45 -4.05
N LEU A 364 -8.89 -7.99 -5.19
CA LEU A 364 -8.73 -8.67 -6.48
C LEU A 364 -7.28 -8.71 -6.99
N VAL A 365 -6.40 -7.82 -6.53
CA VAL A 365 -4.98 -7.80 -6.94
C VAL A 365 -4.11 -8.72 -6.06
N ARG A 366 -4.61 -9.11 -4.89
CA ARG A 366 -3.88 -9.89 -3.89
C ARG A 366 -4.42 -11.28 -3.65
N TYR A 367 -5.68 -11.54 -4.01
CA TYR A 367 -6.27 -12.84 -3.77
C TYR A 367 -5.91 -13.82 -4.90
N PRO A 368 -5.28 -14.98 -4.62
CA PRO A 368 -4.80 -15.90 -5.66
C PRO A 368 -5.89 -16.44 -6.57
N SER A 369 -7.13 -16.58 -6.09
CA SER A 369 -8.25 -17.01 -6.94
C SER A 369 -8.69 -15.95 -7.95
N SER A 370 -8.27 -14.69 -7.77
CA SER A 370 -8.56 -13.63 -8.71
C SER A 370 -7.70 -13.77 -9.98
N PRO A 371 -8.29 -13.66 -11.18
CA PRO A 371 -7.53 -13.67 -12.41
C PRO A 371 -6.62 -12.43 -12.57
N PHE A 372 -6.73 -11.42 -11.70
CA PHE A 372 -5.88 -10.22 -11.71
C PHE A 372 -4.78 -10.24 -10.65
N PHE A 373 -4.59 -11.36 -9.96
CA PHE A 373 -3.57 -11.53 -8.93
C PHE A 373 -2.18 -11.13 -9.45
N ASN A 374 -1.50 -10.21 -8.77
CA ASN A 374 -0.17 -9.68 -9.12
C ASN A 374 -0.02 -9.02 -10.52
N LEU A 375 -1.12 -8.79 -11.26
CA LEU A 375 -1.09 -8.26 -12.64
C LEU A 375 -1.47 -6.77 -12.76
N VAL A 376 -1.68 -6.09 -11.64
CA VAL A 376 -2.16 -4.68 -11.60
C VAL A 376 -1.16 -3.81 -10.82
N GLU A 377 -0.99 -2.57 -11.28
CA GLU A 377 -0.19 -1.54 -10.62
C GLU A 377 -0.73 -1.24 -9.21
N ARG A 378 0.13 -1.29 -8.19
CA ARG A 378 -0.19 -0.98 -6.78
C ARG A 378 0.23 0.44 -6.38
N GLY A 379 0.87 1.17 -7.28
CA GLY A 379 1.39 2.52 -7.03
C GLY A 379 2.75 2.53 -6.34
N LEU A 380 3.47 1.40 -6.33
CA LEU A 380 4.82 1.27 -5.77
C LEU A 380 5.87 1.68 -6.82
N THR A 381 7.03 2.14 -6.37
CA THR A 381 8.14 2.58 -7.24
C THR A 381 8.72 1.44 -8.07
N SER A 382 8.56 0.20 -7.61
CA SER A 382 8.96 -1.03 -8.28
C SER A 382 7.91 -1.59 -9.27
N ASP A 383 6.78 -0.90 -9.49
CA ASP A 383 5.78 -1.37 -10.45
C ASP A 383 6.36 -1.35 -11.87
N THR A 384 6.42 -2.52 -12.51
CA THR A 384 6.82 -2.64 -13.90
C THR A 384 5.78 -1.95 -14.79
N LYS A 385 6.24 -1.29 -15.87
CA LYS A 385 5.35 -0.56 -16.81
C LYS A 385 4.38 -1.47 -17.58
N ASP A 386 4.41 -2.77 -17.32
CA ASP A 386 3.67 -3.81 -18.04
C ASP A 386 2.60 -4.47 -17.17
N ARG A 387 2.20 -3.81 -16.09
CA ARG A 387 1.01 -4.15 -15.29
C ARG A 387 -0.21 -3.35 -15.75
N LEU A 388 -1.40 -3.91 -15.51
CA LEU A 388 -2.67 -3.21 -15.74
C LEU A 388 -2.77 -2.01 -14.80
N LYS A 389 -3.22 -0.87 -15.31
CA LYS A 389 -3.40 0.31 -14.45
C LYS A 389 -4.53 0.09 -13.45
N TRP A 390 -4.32 0.51 -12.20
CA TRP A 390 -5.32 0.45 -11.13
C TRP A 390 -6.71 0.95 -11.55
N ASN A 391 -6.77 2.13 -12.17
CA ASN A 391 -8.05 2.74 -12.57
C ASN A 391 -8.85 1.87 -13.55
N VAL A 392 -8.19 1.00 -14.33
CA VAL A 392 -8.87 0.08 -15.23
C VAL A 392 -9.57 -1.01 -14.45
N LEU A 393 -8.91 -1.61 -13.46
CA LEU A 393 -9.55 -2.60 -12.60
C LEU A 393 -10.65 -1.95 -11.75
N ALA A 394 -10.45 -0.72 -11.28
CA ALA A 394 -11.49 0.06 -10.59
C ALA A 394 -12.73 0.27 -11.48
N ASP A 395 -12.54 0.64 -12.75
CA ASP A 395 -13.64 0.74 -13.72
C ASP A 395 -14.39 -0.60 -13.89
N LEU A 396 -13.68 -1.74 -13.93
CA LEU A 396 -14.31 -3.07 -14.03
C LEU A 396 -15.07 -3.44 -12.75
N VAL A 397 -14.47 -3.20 -11.58
CA VAL A 397 -15.12 -3.41 -10.28
C VAL A 397 -16.39 -2.59 -10.21
N LYS A 398 -16.37 -1.33 -10.65
CA LYS A 398 -17.56 -0.49 -10.71
C LYS A 398 -18.64 -1.07 -11.63
N ILE A 399 -18.28 -1.65 -12.77
CA ILE A 399 -19.28 -2.28 -13.66
C ILE A 399 -19.95 -3.48 -12.99
N PHE A 400 -19.22 -4.32 -12.24
CA PHE A 400 -19.84 -5.48 -11.58
C PHE A 400 -20.52 -5.12 -10.25
N ARG A 401 -19.82 -4.39 -9.38
CA ARG A 401 -20.33 -4.01 -8.06
C ARG A 401 -21.45 -3.01 -8.17
N ASP A 402 -21.21 -1.88 -8.84
CA ASP A 402 -22.24 -0.84 -8.97
C ASP A 402 -23.24 -1.14 -10.09
N LEU A 403 -22.97 -2.10 -10.96
CA LEU A 403 -23.79 -2.35 -12.16
C LEU A 403 -23.97 -1.07 -12.98
N LYS A 404 -22.86 -0.35 -13.20
CA LYS A 404 -22.83 0.95 -13.88
C LYS A 404 -21.56 1.11 -14.71
N GLY A 405 -21.70 1.65 -15.91
CA GLY A 405 -20.61 1.87 -16.86
C GLY A 405 -20.40 0.73 -17.85
N GLY A 406 -21.29 -0.26 -17.89
CA GLY A 406 -21.24 -1.41 -18.81
C GLY A 406 -21.72 -1.05 -20.21
N LYS A 407 -21.09 -0.05 -20.82
CA LYS A 407 -21.49 0.57 -22.07
C LYS A 407 -20.54 0.20 -23.21
N LEU A 408 -21.08 -0.32 -24.30
CA LEU A 408 -20.31 -0.53 -25.53
C LEU A 408 -19.89 0.83 -26.11
N PHE A 409 -18.64 0.95 -26.54
CA PHE A 409 -18.08 2.24 -26.96
C PHE A 409 -18.77 2.87 -28.17
N HIS A 410 -19.46 2.06 -28.98
CA HIS A 410 -20.19 2.50 -30.17
C HIS A 410 -21.69 2.71 -29.93
N GLU A 411 -22.20 2.42 -28.73
CA GLU A 411 -23.62 2.56 -28.37
C GLU A 411 -23.79 3.55 -27.22
N ASN A 412 -25.05 3.81 -26.84
CA ASN A 412 -25.37 4.70 -25.72
C ASN A 412 -25.88 3.99 -24.46
N VAL A 413 -26.35 2.76 -24.59
CA VAL A 413 -26.98 1.98 -23.53
C VAL A 413 -25.94 1.47 -22.53
N ASP A 414 -26.23 1.63 -21.24
CA ASP A 414 -25.48 0.99 -20.16
C ASP A 414 -26.17 -0.35 -19.84
N TYR A 415 -25.59 -1.44 -20.31
CA TYR A 415 -26.21 -2.76 -20.19
C TYR A 415 -26.12 -3.31 -18.76
N ALA A 416 -25.10 -2.93 -17.99
CA ALA A 416 -25.01 -3.31 -16.59
C ALA A 416 -26.13 -2.62 -15.78
N ASP A 417 -26.35 -1.33 -16.00
CA ASP A 417 -27.41 -0.57 -15.33
C ASP A 417 -28.81 -0.99 -15.81
N LYS A 418 -28.96 -1.37 -17.08
CA LYS A 418 -30.18 -2.00 -17.58
C LYS A 418 -30.44 -3.34 -16.89
N TRP A 419 -29.44 -4.21 -16.80
CA TRP A 419 -29.57 -5.51 -16.15
C TRP A 419 -29.91 -5.37 -14.66
N LYS A 420 -29.30 -4.40 -13.97
CA LYS A 420 -29.62 -4.03 -12.60
C LYS A 420 -31.10 -3.72 -12.39
N ARG A 421 -31.72 -2.94 -13.29
CA ARG A 421 -33.14 -2.57 -13.16
C ARG A 421 -34.08 -3.72 -13.49
N ASP A 422 -33.76 -4.46 -14.55
CA ASP A 422 -34.72 -5.37 -15.17
C ASP A 422 -34.61 -6.81 -14.62
N TYR A 423 -33.40 -7.25 -14.22
CA TYR A 423 -33.13 -8.66 -13.94
C TYR A 423 -32.49 -8.94 -12.57
N LEU A 424 -31.79 -7.98 -11.95
CA LEU A 424 -31.30 -8.17 -10.58
C LEU A 424 -32.44 -8.44 -9.56
N PRO A 425 -33.61 -7.76 -9.61
CA PRO A 425 -34.69 -7.99 -8.62
C PRO A 425 -35.30 -9.40 -8.67
N ILE A 426 -35.20 -10.09 -9.81
CA ILE A 426 -35.72 -11.45 -10.01
C ILE A 426 -34.65 -12.53 -9.83
N SER A 427 -33.41 -12.13 -9.54
CA SER A 427 -32.26 -13.03 -9.42
C SER A 427 -32.20 -13.64 -8.02
N LYS A 428 -32.06 -14.96 -7.89
CA LYS A 428 -32.00 -15.60 -6.57
C LYS A 428 -30.75 -15.26 -5.76
N ILE A 429 -29.68 -14.81 -6.43
CA ILE A 429 -28.41 -14.47 -5.77
C ILE A 429 -28.54 -13.30 -4.77
N VAL A 430 -29.61 -12.51 -4.89
CA VAL A 430 -29.94 -11.42 -3.97
C VAL A 430 -31.14 -11.72 -3.08
N GLU A 431 -31.77 -12.90 -3.15
CA GLU A 431 -33.02 -13.24 -2.45
C GLU A 431 -32.97 -13.01 -0.93
N LYS A 432 -31.77 -13.15 -0.33
CA LYS A 432 -31.55 -12.98 1.10
C LYS A 432 -31.42 -11.52 1.56
N TRP A 433 -31.63 -10.53 0.68
CA TRP A 433 -31.41 -9.12 1.00
C TRP A 433 -32.22 -8.63 2.21
N GLU A 434 -33.49 -9.05 2.34
CA GLU A 434 -34.34 -8.69 3.50
C GLU A 434 -33.87 -9.35 4.80
N ALA A 435 -33.45 -10.61 4.73
CA ALA A 435 -32.96 -11.37 5.89
C ALA A 435 -31.65 -10.79 6.46
N GLU A 436 -30.86 -10.16 5.59
CA GLU A 436 -29.57 -9.54 5.88
C GLU A 436 -29.68 -8.04 6.21
N GLY A 437 -30.91 -7.54 6.40
CA GLY A 437 -31.20 -6.19 6.86
C GLY A 437 -30.89 -5.08 5.85
N CYS A 438 -30.76 -5.38 4.56
CA CYS A 438 -30.55 -4.38 3.52
C CYS A 438 -31.87 -3.69 3.14
N GLU A 439 -31.83 -2.44 2.70
CA GLU A 439 -33.00 -1.70 2.22
C GLU A 439 -33.43 -2.16 0.81
N SER A 440 -32.50 -2.71 0.03
CA SER A 440 -32.80 -3.18 -1.34
C SER A 440 -31.84 -4.25 -1.85
N ALA A 441 -32.29 -5.04 -2.83
CA ALA A 441 -31.46 -6.02 -3.54
C ALA A 441 -30.16 -5.42 -4.17
N PRO A 442 -30.18 -4.23 -4.80
CA PRO A 442 -28.96 -3.55 -5.23
C PRO A 442 -27.97 -3.20 -4.13
N GLU A 443 -28.44 -2.88 -2.93
CA GLU A 443 -27.58 -2.58 -1.79
C GLU A 443 -26.91 -3.85 -1.26
N TYR A 444 -27.69 -4.92 -1.09
CA TYR A 444 -27.16 -6.24 -0.76
C TYR A 444 -26.09 -6.71 -1.77
N TRP A 445 -26.38 -6.54 -3.07
CA TRP A 445 -25.42 -6.84 -4.14
C TRP A 445 -24.13 -6.00 -4.03
N ARG A 446 -24.21 -4.73 -3.60
CA ARG A 446 -23.07 -3.80 -3.57
C ARG A 446 -22.21 -3.91 -2.32
N LYS A 447 -22.58 -4.73 -1.33
CA LYS A 447 -21.74 -5.01 -0.16
C LYS A 447 -20.33 -5.42 -0.59
N LEU A 448 -19.31 -5.09 0.19
CA LEU A 448 -17.92 -5.31 -0.19
C LEU A 448 -17.65 -6.79 -0.49
N ASP A 449 -18.16 -7.67 0.36
CA ASP A 449 -18.19 -9.13 0.30
C ASP A 449 -19.44 -9.69 -0.41
N GLY A 450 -20.21 -8.82 -1.08
CA GLY A 450 -21.42 -9.22 -1.79
C GLY A 450 -21.14 -10.14 -2.97
N SER A 451 -22.21 -10.82 -3.43
CA SER A 451 -22.15 -11.84 -4.47
C SER A 451 -21.58 -11.37 -5.82
N TRP A 452 -21.51 -10.06 -6.04
CA TRP A 452 -20.85 -9.46 -7.21
C TRP A 452 -19.39 -9.91 -7.35
N ARG A 453 -18.71 -10.15 -6.23
CA ARG A 453 -17.30 -10.52 -6.18
C ARG A 453 -17.08 -11.90 -6.77
N ASP A 454 -17.89 -12.88 -6.37
CA ASP A 454 -17.82 -14.25 -6.88
C ASP A 454 -18.20 -14.30 -8.36
N VAL A 455 -19.21 -13.53 -8.75
CA VAL A 455 -19.59 -13.37 -10.17
C VAL A 455 -18.44 -12.76 -10.98
N PHE A 456 -17.77 -11.73 -10.47
CA PHE A 456 -16.62 -11.09 -11.11
C PHE A 456 -15.47 -12.08 -11.31
N ILE A 457 -15.08 -12.80 -10.25
CA ILE A 457 -13.96 -13.75 -10.28
C ILE A 457 -14.27 -14.92 -11.22
N SER A 458 -15.49 -15.48 -11.12
CA SER A 458 -15.92 -16.59 -11.97
C SER A 458 -15.96 -16.17 -13.45
N PHE A 459 -16.55 -15.01 -13.76
CA PHE A 459 -16.60 -14.48 -15.13
C PHE A 459 -15.21 -14.31 -15.73
N TRP A 460 -14.33 -13.58 -15.04
CA TRP A 460 -13.01 -13.27 -15.60
C TRP A 460 -12.09 -14.49 -15.64
N SER A 461 -12.23 -15.44 -14.72
CA SER A 461 -11.49 -16.70 -14.77
C SER A 461 -11.86 -17.49 -16.01
N VAL A 462 -13.15 -17.64 -16.32
CA VAL A 462 -13.60 -18.39 -17.51
C VAL A 462 -13.23 -17.65 -18.80
N VAL A 463 -13.36 -16.32 -18.83
CA VAL A 463 -12.95 -15.50 -19.99
C VAL A 463 -11.45 -15.63 -20.26
N ARG A 464 -10.61 -15.52 -19.22
CA ARG A 464 -9.17 -15.73 -19.33
C ARG A 464 -8.88 -17.13 -19.89
N ASP A 465 -9.46 -18.16 -19.28
CA ASP A 465 -9.16 -19.55 -19.60
C ASP A 465 -9.57 -19.94 -21.03
N LYS A 466 -10.56 -19.24 -21.61
CA LYS A 466 -11.03 -19.49 -22.98
C LYS A 466 -10.39 -18.64 -24.06
N LEU A 467 -10.07 -17.38 -23.76
CA LEU A 467 -9.71 -16.40 -24.78
C LEU A 467 -8.26 -15.90 -24.68
N ALA A 468 -7.54 -16.27 -23.62
CA ALA A 468 -6.18 -15.82 -23.34
C ALA A 468 -5.20 -16.98 -23.12
N ASP A 469 -3.91 -16.67 -23.27
CA ASP A 469 -2.80 -17.54 -22.90
C ASP A 469 -2.23 -17.07 -21.55
N LYS A 470 -1.95 -18.00 -20.63
CA LYS A 470 -1.44 -17.71 -19.29
C LYS A 470 0.07 -17.82 -19.19
N ASP A 471 0.69 -18.55 -20.11
CA ASP A 471 2.04 -19.05 -19.97
C ASP A 471 2.96 -18.38 -21.02
N ASN A 472 2.43 -18.05 -22.20
CA ASN A 472 3.19 -17.41 -23.26
C ASN A 472 3.08 -15.89 -23.23
N ASP A 473 4.06 -15.25 -22.61
CA ASP A 473 4.14 -13.80 -22.47
C ASP A 473 4.40 -13.02 -23.77
N GLN A 474 4.63 -13.72 -24.89
CA GLN A 474 4.78 -13.15 -26.24
C GLN A 474 3.49 -13.23 -27.05
N ALA A 475 2.52 -14.04 -26.62
CA ALA A 475 1.27 -14.21 -27.35
C ALA A 475 0.45 -12.92 -27.36
N TRP A 476 -0.20 -12.63 -28.49
CA TRP A 476 -1.03 -11.42 -28.62
C TRP A 476 -2.26 -11.42 -27.72
N HIS A 477 -2.64 -12.58 -27.17
CA HIS A 477 -3.70 -12.73 -26.17
C HIS A 477 -3.18 -13.13 -24.78
N TYR A 478 -1.91 -12.86 -24.45
CA TYR A 478 -1.39 -13.13 -23.12
C TYR A 478 -2.22 -12.44 -22.03
N TRP A 479 -2.50 -13.12 -20.91
CA TRP A 479 -3.21 -12.57 -19.77
C TRP A 479 -2.28 -11.75 -18.87
N GLY A 480 -1.76 -10.68 -19.43
CA GLY A 480 -0.79 -9.77 -18.83
C GLY A 480 -0.32 -8.74 -19.86
N LYS A 481 0.72 -7.97 -19.55
CA LYS A 481 1.37 -7.02 -20.48
C LYS A 481 0.37 -6.19 -21.33
N PRO A 482 -0.39 -5.26 -20.74
CA PRO A 482 -1.53 -4.60 -21.38
C PRO A 482 -1.20 -3.79 -22.63
N LYS A 483 0.08 -3.44 -22.84
CA LYS A 483 0.53 -2.78 -24.07
C LYS A 483 0.52 -3.74 -25.25
N GLN A 484 1.05 -4.95 -25.06
CA GLN A 484 1.14 -5.98 -26.10
C GLN A 484 -0.20 -6.70 -26.25
N SER A 485 -0.75 -7.21 -25.15
CA SER A 485 -1.96 -8.04 -25.15
C SER A 485 -3.19 -7.32 -25.70
N ASN A 486 -3.86 -7.97 -26.63
CA ASN A 486 -5.12 -7.54 -27.23
C ASN A 486 -6.32 -7.81 -26.33
N ILE A 487 -6.24 -8.74 -25.38
CA ILE A 487 -7.32 -9.03 -24.44
C ILE A 487 -7.14 -8.32 -23.10
N PHE A 488 -5.92 -8.31 -22.55
CA PHE A 488 -5.64 -7.82 -21.21
C PHE A 488 -5.37 -6.31 -21.20
N ASN A 489 -6.31 -5.51 -21.70
CA ASN A 489 -6.22 -4.05 -21.71
C ASN A 489 -7.58 -3.40 -21.49
N LYS A 490 -7.59 -2.12 -21.11
CA LYS A 490 -8.81 -1.37 -20.79
C LYS A 490 -9.92 -1.50 -21.84
N THR A 491 -9.59 -1.37 -23.12
CA THR A 491 -10.57 -1.36 -24.20
C THR A 491 -11.27 -2.71 -24.28
N SER A 492 -10.51 -3.80 -24.39
CA SER A 492 -11.08 -5.15 -24.53
C SER A 492 -11.80 -5.62 -23.28
N LEU A 493 -11.25 -5.33 -22.10
CA LEU A 493 -11.87 -5.74 -20.84
C LEU A 493 -13.26 -5.08 -20.64
N ILE A 494 -13.39 -3.79 -20.97
CA ILE A 494 -14.68 -3.08 -20.91
C ILE A 494 -15.66 -3.60 -21.98
N ILE A 495 -15.18 -3.87 -23.20
CA ILE A 495 -16.03 -4.40 -24.29
C ILE A 495 -16.62 -5.76 -23.89
N LEU A 496 -15.78 -6.69 -23.42
CA LEU A 496 -16.20 -8.03 -23.01
C LEU A 496 -17.22 -7.97 -21.87
N THR A 497 -16.99 -7.12 -20.88
CA THR A 497 -17.94 -6.91 -19.77
C THR A 497 -19.28 -6.37 -20.27
N ALA A 498 -19.25 -5.30 -21.06
CA ALA A 498 -20.46 -4.67 -21.57
C ALA A 498 -21.28 -5.60 -22.48
N ASP A 499 -20.60 -6.37 -23.34
CA ASP A 499 -21.23 -7.36 -24.22
C ASP A 499 -21.82 -8.54 -23.46
N PHE A 500 -21.17 -9.00 -22.38
CA PHE A 500 -21.75 -10.03 -21.51
C PHE A 500 -23.06 -9.55 -20.85
N PHE A 501 -23.08 -8.34 -20.28
CA PHE A 501 -24.32 -7.77 -19.73
C PHE A 501 -25.38 -7.51 -20.81
N GLN A 502 -24.97 -7.16 -22.03
CA GLN A 502 -25.90 -7.09 -23.17
C GLN A 502 -26.53 -8.45 -23.46
N TYR A 503 -25.73 -9.51 -23.52
CA TYR A 503 -26.21 -10.88 -23.73
C TYR A 503 -27.22 -11.28 -22.65
N LEU A 504 -26.92 -11.02 -21.37
CA LEU A 504 -27.86 -11.28 -20.27
C LEU A 504 -29.18 -10.51 -20.47
N CYS A 505 -29.10 -9.24 -20.88
CA CYS A 505 -30.27 -8.42 -21.14
C CYS A 505 -31.11 -8.91 -22.34
N GLU A 506 -30.46 -9.30 -23.43
CA GLU A 506 -31.12 -9.78 -24.66
C GLU A 506 -31.80 -11.13 -24.42
N ARG A 507 -31.19 -11.99 -23.59
CA ARG A 507 -31.72 -13.31 -23.21
C ARG A 507 -32.67 -13.29 -22.02
N ARG A 508 -32.79 -12.14 -21.33
CA ARG A 508 -33.61 -11.94 -20.13
C ARG A 508 -33.21 -12.84 -18.95
N ILE A 509 -31.90 -12.98 -18.74
CA ILE A 509 -31.33 -13.90 -17.74
C ILE A 509 -31.00 -13.14 -16.46
N GLY A 510 -31.59 -13.57 -15.34
CA GLY A 510 -31.14 -13.24 -13.99
C GLY A 510 -30.00 -14.17 -13.55
N ILE A 511 -29.26 -13.77 -12.52
CA ILE A 511 -28.16 -14.57 -11.97
C ILE A 511 -28.64 -15.19 -10.66
N ASP A 512 -28.93 -16.50 -10.63
CA ASP A 512 -29.29 -17.22 -9.41
C ASP A 512 -28.11 -17.61 -8.50
N SER A 513 -26.93 -17.94 -9.04
CA SER A 513 -25.70 -18.30 -8.30
C SER A 513 -24.42 -17.96 -9.08
N ALA A 514 -23.30 -17.70 -8.40
CA ALA A 514 -22.00 -17.52 -9.05
C ALA A 514 -21.52 -18.78 -9.82
N GLU A 515 -22.00 -19.96 -9.42
CA GLU A 515 -21.67 -21.25 -10.06
C GLU A 515 -22.23 -21.39 -11.48
N GLN A 516 -23.24 -20.61 -11.84
CA GLN A 516 -23.83 -20.66 -13.18
C GLN A 516 -23.02 -19.86 -14.21
N ILE A 517 -22.14 -18.96 -13.74
CA ILE A 517 -21.41 -18.01 -14.60
C ILE A 517 -20.58 -18.74 -15.67
N PRO A 518 -19.86 -19.84 -15.38
CA PRO A 518 -19.16 -20.59 -16.42
C PRO A 518 -20.10 -21.05 -17.54
N ILE A 519 -21.28 -21.57 -17.23
CA ILE A 519 -22.26 -22.02 -18.22
C ILE A 519 -22.76 -20.83 -19.06
N LEU A 520 -23.06 -19.70 -18.43
CA LEU A 520 -23.52 -18.50 -19.14
C LEU A 520 -22.43 -17.92 -20.06
N VAL A 521 -21.16 -17.96 -19.65
CA VAL A 521 -20.03 -17.55 -20.48
C VAL A 521 -19.84 -18.50 -21.67
N ASP A 522 -20.02 -19.81 -21.45
CA ASP A 522 -19.96 -20.84 -22.49
C ASP A 522 -21.02 -20.63 -23.57
N GLU A 523 -22.25 -20.29 -23.15
CA GLU A 523 -23.34 -19.97 -24.08
C GLU A 523 -23.12 -18.62 -24.78
N TRP A 524 -22.63 -17.61 -24.07
CA TRP A 524 -22.32 -16.29 -24.62
C TRP A 524 -21.23 -16.36 -25.69
N LEU A 525 -20.19 -17.17 -25.47
CA LEU A 525 -19.06 -17.36 -26.38
C LEU A 525 -19.24 -18.54 -27.34
N LYS A 526 -20.46 -19.08 -27.49
CA LYS A 526 -20.71 -20.24 -28.34
C LYS A 526 -20.28 -19.99 -29.79
N GLY A 527 -19.34 -20.81 -30.28
CA GLY A 527 -18.80 -20.74 -31.64
C GLY A 527 -17.70 -19.70 -31.83
N VAL A 528 -17.36 -18.89 -30.82
CA VAL A 528 -16.26 -17.93 -30.86
C VAL A 528 -14.93 -18.69 -30.95
N ASN A 529 -14.05 -18.22 -31.83
CA ASN A 529 -12.70 -18.77 -31.97
C ASN A 529 -11.83 -18.31 -30.79
N THR A 530 -11.23 -19.26 -30.06
CA THR A 530 -10.35 -19.01 -28.91
C THR A 530 -9.12 -18.16 -29.26
N ASN A 531 -8.70 -18.17 -30.53
CA ASN A 531 -7.61 -17.36 -31.06
C ASN A 531 -8.04 -15.99 -31.62
N TYR A 532 -9.26 -15.52 -31.36
CA TYR A 532 -9.72 -14.20 -31.83
C TYR A 532 -8.73 -13.07 -31.47
N PHE A 533 -8.28 -13.05 -30.21
CA PHE A 533 -7.32 -12.05 -29.72
C PHE A 533 -5.86 -12.37 -30.09
N ASN A 534 -5.56 -13.59 -30.52
CA ASN A 534 -4.20 -14.04 -30.84
C ASN A 534 -3.77 -13.65 -32.25
N GLN A 535 -3.82 -12.35 -32.55
CA GLN A 535 -3.49 -11.83 -33.86
C GLN A 535 -2.72 -10.52 -33.72
N ASP A 536 -1.72 -10.34 -34.56
CA ASP A 536 -1.12 -9.02 -34.73
C ASP A 536 -2.14 -8.09 -35.41
N TRP A 537 -2.66 -7.14 -34.64
CA TRP A 537 -3.60 -6.11 -35.11
C TRP A 537 -2.89 -4.88 -35.72
N ASP A 538 -1.56 -4.95 -35.88
CA ASP A 538 -0.71 -3.92 -36.50
C ASP A 538 -0.92 -2.53 -35.87
N LEU A 539 -0.78 -2.49 -34.54
CA LEU A 539 -1.06 -1.31 -33.72
C LEU A 539 0.15 -0.39 -33.54
N HIS A 540 1.17 -0.52 -34.39
CA HIS A 540 2.39 0.29 -34.25
C HIS A 540 2.08 1.79 -34.34
N GLY A 541 2.41 2.54 -33.28
CA GLY A 541 2.12 3.97 -33.17
C GLY A 541 0.66 4.33 -32.86
N VAL A 542 -0.24 3.36 -32.66
CA VAL A 542 -1.66 3.58 -32.38
C VAL A 542 -1.97 3.25 -30.92
N LYS A 543 -2.63 4.18 -30.21
CA LYS A 543 -3.08 3.95 -28.83
C LYS A 543 -4.45 3.23 -28.82
N LYS A 544 -4.55 2.13 -28.06
CA LYS A 544 -5.75 1.27 -27.94
C LYS A 544 -7.00 1.97 -27.37
N ASP A 545 -6.84 2.98 -26.50
CA ASP A 545 -7.96 3.72 -25.84
C ASP A 545 -8.37 5.00 -26.60
N VAL A 546 -7.94 5.17 -27.86
CA VAL A 546 -8.40 6.31 -28.68
C VAL A 546 -9.88 6.12 -29.02
N PRO A 547 -10.74 7.16 -28.90
CA PRO A 547 -12.19 7.03 -29.08
C PRO A 547 -12.64 6.29 -30.35
N GLY A 548 -12.05 6.60 -31.51
CA GLY A 548 -12.39 5.93 -32.76
C GLY A 548 -11.93 4.47 -32.81
N ILE A 549 -10.78 4.15 -32.22
CA ILE A 549 -10.24 2.79 -32.19
C ILE A 549 -11.07 1.90 -31.25
N ARG A 550 -11.39 2.36 -30.05
CA ARG A 550 -12.23 1.59 -29.11
C ARG A 550 -13.65 1.37 -29.63
N LYS A 551 -14.23 2.36 -30.33
CA LYS A 551 -15.51 2.21 -31.05
C LYS A 551 -15.41 1.12 -32.10
N ARG A 552 -14.35 1.13 -32.91
CA ARG A 552 -14.09 0.09 -33.92
C ARG A 552 -14.01 -1.28 -33.27
N TRP A 553 -13.15 -1.47 -32.28
CA TRP A 553 -12.97 -2.78 -31.62
C TRP A 553 -14.27 -3.30 -31.02
N SER A 554 -15.03 -2.41 -30.40
CA SER A 554 -16.33 -2.73 -29.80
C SER A 554 -17.33 -3.21 -30.85
N LYS A 555 -17.37 -2.57 -32.03
CA LYS A 555 -18.23 -2.95 -33.14
C LYS A 555 -17.81 -4.28 -33.76
N GLU A 556 -16.53 -4.44 -34.10
CA GLU A 556 -16.02 -5.66 -34.74
C GLU A 556 -16.17 -6.89 -33.83
N TRP A 557 -15.95 -6.74 -32.52
CA TRP A 557 -16.21 -7.80 -31.54
C TRP A 557 -17.69 -8.18 -31.54
N LEU A 558 -18.60 -7.21 -31.45
CA LEU A 558 -20.03 -7.46 -31.35
C LEU A 558 -20.58 -8.16 -32.60
N GLU A 559 -20.21 -7.67 -33.78
CA GLU A 559 -20.63 -8.25 -35.06
C GLU A 559 -20.11 -9.68 -35.20
N TYR A 560 -18.82 -9.92 -34.91
CA TYR A 560 -18.24 -11.25 -34.95
C TYR A 560 -18.86 -12.21 -33.93
N ARG A 561 -19.05 -11.78 -32.68
CA ARG A 561 -19.61 -12.63 -31.62
C ARG A 561 -21.08 -12.97 -31.88
N LYS A 562 -21.82 -12.15 -32.66
CA LYS A 562 -23.21 -12.46 -33.09
C LYS A 562 -23.24 -13.49 -34.23
N ASP A 563 -22.21 -13.51 -35.08
CA ASP A 563 -22.10 -14.44 -36.21
C ASP A 563 -20.64 -14.90 -36.43
N PRO A 564 -20.15 -15.89 -35.65
CA PRO A 564 -18.73 -16.24 -35.59
C PRO A 564 -18.27 -17.14 -36.76
N VAL A 565 -18.69 -16.83 -37.99
CA VAL A 565 -18.35 -17.59 -39.20
C VAL A 565 -16.95 -17.26 -39.71
N ARG A 566 -16.54 -15.99 -39.65
CA ARG A 566 -15.25 -15.53 -40.18
C ARG A 566 -14.63 -14.48 -39.27
N LEU A 567 -13.35 -14.69 -38.95
CA LEU A 567 -12.56 -13.72 -38.19
C LEU A 567 -12.46 -12.37 -38.94
N PRO A 568 -12.60 -11.23 -38.24
CA PRO A 568 -12.39 -9.92 -38.83
C PRO A 568 -10.97 -9.77 -39.39
N ARG A 569 -10.80 -8.87 -40.37
CA ARG A 569 -9.49 -8.62 -40.97
C ARG A 569 -8.61 -7.83 -39.99
N LYS A 570 -7.39 -8.30 -39.72
CA LYS A 570 -6.40 -7.69 -38.82
C LYS A 570 -6.25 -6.17 -39.00
N ASN A 571 -6.18 -5.70 -40.25
CA ASN A 571 -5.96 -4.28 -40.58
C ASN A 571 -7.12 -3.36 -40.18
N VAL A 572 -8.29 -3.90 -39.84
CA VAL A 572 -9.47 -3.10 -39.47
C VAL A 572 -9.31 -2.53 -38.05
N TYR A 573 -8.61 -3.22 -37.15
CA TYR A 573 -8.45 -2.81 -35.76
C TYR A 573 -7.61 -1.54 -35.57
N ARG A 574 -6.76 -1.18 -36.53
CA ARG A 574 -6.02 0.09 -36.54
C ARG A 574 -6.79 1.27 -37.14
N LEU A 575 -7.96 1.04 -37.75
CA LEU A 575 -8.75 2.07 -38.42
C LEU A 575 -9.82 2.65 -37.48
N PRO A 576 -9.78 3.96 -37.17
CA PRO A 576 -10.78 4.56 -36.30
C PRO A 576 -12.18 4.51 -36.92
N LEU A 577 -13.19 4.23 -36.11
CA LEU A 577 -14.60 4.45 -36.44
C LEU A 577 -14.99 5.88 -36.04
N SER A 578 -15.73 6.58 -36.90
CA SER A 578 -16.18 7.97 -36.65
C SER A 578 -17.10 8.09 -35.43
#